data_AF-A0A8S9VWG7-F1
#
_entry.id   AF-A0A8S9VWG7-F1
#
_cell.length_a   1.000
_cell.length_b   1.000
_cell.length_c   1.000
_cell.angle_alpha   90.00
_cell.angle_beta   90.00
_cell.angle_gamma   90.00
#
_symmetry.space_group_name_H-M   'P 1'
#
loop_
_entity.id
_entity.type
_entity.pdbx_description
1 polymer ?
#
loop_
_entity_poly.entity_id
_entity_poly.type
_entity_poly.pdbx_seq_one_letter_code
_entity_poly.pdbx_strand_id
1 'polypeptide(L)'
;MDYNKDVQMILIAVASLLILTVPAQAAFPEYFDVGENYYTVYGGPNISASLLGDGEFYRGDTVTLNINLMNRGLITGFKSEQSIDPAIKLEQKLQQTEMNYEAQKTTAIGIVAVLISLDPAVKIKTGPQEAGSLVSGQQTEEPVQFTIEIAKNAPAGVHPLMLSLLYGYQENVQISGENETDLGVTDLEVGLWYEIMSQNLTIPLMVKDEADFEVVGISGNMVAGEECLLYVTYKNVGELPVTDATVRISVSDPFSTTDDQAFIGSMAPGESAIAKFNLKMDETATTKMYGINSEIKYEDVDGHDRISDNIKIQVETLPAVSTAEKFMNVLWIGVVIVLLIVIGLGVRSYKNKQE
;
A
#
# COMPACT_ATOMS: atom_id res chain seq x y z
N MET A 1 19.03 -38.27 7.07
CA MET A 1 19.26 -37.16 8.02
C MET A 1 19.08 -35.89 7.20
N ASP A 2 17.84 -35.65 6.77
CA ASP A 2 16.84 -34.79 7.42
C ASP A 2 17.07 -33.26 7.24
N TYR A 3 17.62 -32.89 6.08
CA TYR A 3 17.66 -31.52 5.52
C TYR A 3 16.28 -30.82 5.50
N ASN A 4 15.19 -31.61 5.56
CA ASN A 4 13.82 -31.09 5.54
C ASN A 4 13.32 -30.66 6.93
N LYS A 5 14.01 -31.04 8.03
CA LYS A 5 13.66 -30.58 9.38
C LYS A 5 14.30 -29.25 9.74
N ASP A 6 15.51 -28.97 9.26
CA ASP A 6 16.20 -27.71 9.53
C ASP A 6 15.54 -26.52 8.82
N VAL A 7 15.05 -26.74 7.58
CA VAL A 7 14.25 -25.75 6.84
C VAL A 7 12.86 -25.54 7.47
N GLN A 8 12.22 -26.59 8.00
CA GLN A 8 10.95 -26.45 8.73
C GLN A 8 11.11 -25.74 10.09
N MET A 9 12.27 -25.86 10.73
CA MET A 9 12.56 -25.16 12.00
C MET A 9 12.72 -23.66 11.79
N ILE A 10 13.31 -23.25 10.66
CA ILE A 10 13.42 -21.84 10.24
C ILE A 10 12.03 -21.25 9.93
N LEU A 11 11.14 -22.01 9.29
CA LEU A 11 9.75 -21.59 9.00
C LEU A 11 8.90 -21.34 10.25
N ILE A 12 9.11 -22.08 11.35
CA ILE A 12 8.36 -21.89 12.60
C ILE A 12 8.90 -20.70 13.42
N ALA A 13 10.19 -20.36 13.28
CA ALA A 13 10.79 -19.21 13.96
C ALA A 13 10.35 -17.86 13.35
N VAL A 14 10.14 -17.78 12.02
CA VAL A 14 9.82 -16.52 11.32
C VAL A 14 8.39 -16.02 11.62
N ALA A 15 7.45 -16.89 12.00
CA ALA A 15 6.11 -16.47 12.40
C ALA A 15 5.99 -16.00 13.87
N SER A 16 7.04 -16.21 14.68
CA SER A 16 6.98 -16.03 16.14
C SER A 16 7.76 -14.83 16.68
N LEU A 17 8.61 -14.18 15.87
CA LEU A 17 9.44 -13.04 16.30
C LEU A 17 8.85 -11.69 15.87
N LEU A 18 7.70 -11.32 16.46
CA LEU A 18 7.25 -9.94 16.54
C LEU A 18 7.00 -9.55 18.00
N ILE A 19 7.86 -10.06 18.89
CA ILE A 19 7.94 -9.68 20.29
C ILE A 19 9.32 -9.04 20.47
N LEU A 20 9.33 -7.81 20.98
CA LEU A 20 10.52 -7.13 21.49
C LEU A 20 11.21 -8.03 22.53
N THR A 21 12.21 -8.80 22.12
CA THR A 21 13.09 -9.51 23.04
C THR A 21 14.35 -8.69 23.24
N VAL A 22 14.65 -8.42 24.51
CA VAL A 22 15.97 -7.98 24.99
C VAL A 22 17.02 -8.90 24.36
N PRO A 23 18.17 -8.41 23.85
CA PRO A 23 19.19 -9.29 23.32
C PRO A 23 19.63 -10.21 24.45
N ALA A 24 19.26 -11.50 24.36
CA ALA A 24 19.91 -12.51 25.16
C ALA A 24 21.37 -12.49 24.71
N GLN A 25 22.28 -12.13 25.63
CA GLN A 25 23.71 -12.28 25.40
C GLN A 25 23.93 -13.73 24.93
N ALA A 26 24.35 -13.91 23.67
CA ALA A 26 24.61 -15.24 23.14
C ALA A 26 25.63 -15.91 24.07
N ALA A 27 25.23 -17.01 24.71
CA ALA A 27 26.15 -17.80 25.50
C ALA A 27 27.16 -18.43 24.54
N PHE A 28 28.43 -18.50 24.94
CA PHE A 28 29.44 -19.22 24.18
C PHE A 28 28.96 -20.65 23.90
N PRO A 29 29.18 -21.19 22.69
CA PRO A 29 28.93 -22.60 22.43
C PRO A 29 29.69 -23.45 23.45
N GLU A 30 29.08 -24.53 23.95
CA GLU A 30 29.59 -25.37 25.05
C GLU A 30 30.96 -26.02 24.74
N TYR A 31 31.43 -25.94 23.49
CA TYR A 31 32.70 -26.47 22.98
C TYR A 31 33.61 -25.41 22.35
N PHE A 32 33.35 -24.10 22.55
CA PHE A 32 34.19 -23.04 22.01
C PHE A 32 35.28 -22.65 23.02
N ASP A 33 36.54 -22.99 22.76
CA ASP A 33 37.69 -22.61 23.59
C ASP A 33 38.36 -21.36 23.03
N VAL A 34 38.11 -20.22 23.68
CA VAL A 34 38.72 -18.92 23.36
C VAL A 34 40.25 -18.89 23.56
N GLY A 35 40.85 -19.92 24.16
CA GLY A 35 42.29 -20.04 24.39
C GLY A 35 43.11 -20.41 23.15
N GLU A 36 42.50 -21.00 22.11
CA GLU A 36 43.16 -21.40 20.86
C GLU A 36 42.65 -20.57 19.66
N ASN A 37 42.68 -19.25 19.79
CA ASN A 37 42.35 -18.33 18.71
C ASN A 37 43.63 -17.62 18.23
N TYR A 38 44.02 -17.78 16.97
CA TYR A 38 45.16 -17.05 16.40
C TYR A 38 44.76 -15.68 15.88
N TYR A 39 43.53 -15.51 15.38
CA TYR A 39 43.05 -14.27 14.77
C TYR A 39 41.63 -13.88 15.12
N THR A 40 41.43 -12.58 15.32
CA THR A 40 40.09 -11.98 15.29
C THR A 40 39.97 -11.06 14.07
N VAL A 41 39.00 -11.34 13.20
CA VAL A 41 38.63 -10.43 12.10
C VAL A 41 37.47 -9.54 12.52
N TYR A 42 37.59 -8.24 12.21
CA TYR A 42 36.54 -7.25 12.41
C TYR A 42 35.85 -6.93 11.09
N GLY A 43 34.56 -6.64 11.18
CA GLY A 43 33.69 -6.43 10.03
C GLY A 43 32.55 -7.44 10.03
N GLY A 44 31.78 -7.42 8.95
CA GLY A 44 30.62 -8.29 8.82
C GLY A 44 29.90 -8.04 7.50
N PRO A 45 28.88 -8.86 7.20
CA PRO A 45 27.96 -8.60 6.10
C PRO A 45 27.29 -7.23 6.25
N ASN A 46 26.98 -6.61 5.12
CA ASN A 46 26.18 -5.40 5.07
C ASN A 46 25.39 -5.41 3.77
N ILE A 47 24.10 -5.73 3.86
CA ILE A 47 23.28 -5.88 2.66
C ILE A 47 22.74 -4.52 2.23
N SER A 48 22.87 -4.21 0.95
CA SER A 48 22.13 -3.11 0.32
C SER A 48 21.03 -3.69 -0.57
N ALA A 49 19.92 -2.97 -0.68
CA ALA A 49 18.79 -3.34 -1.51
C ALA A 49 18.50 -2.23 -2.52
N SER A 50 18.16 -2.63 -3.74
CA SER A 50 17.80 -1.72 -4.83
C SER A 50 16.55 -2.22 -5.52
N LEU A 51 15.54 -1.36 -5.65
CA LEU A 51 14.36 -1.63 -6.47
C LEU A 51 14.76 -1.58 -7.95
N LEU A 52 14.37 -2.59 -8.71
CA LEU A 52 14.55 -2.62 -10.17
C LEU A 52 13.34 -1.97 -10.84
N GLY A 53 13.59 -0.90 -11.60
CA GLY A 53 12.54 -0.06 -12.22
C GLY A 53 12.63 1.39 -11.74
N ASP A 54 11.63 2.19 -12.10
CA ASP A 54 11.48 3.59 -11.66
C ASP A 54 10.82 3.71 -10.26
N GLY A 55 10.05 2.70 -9.86
CA GLY A 55 9.36 2.67 -8.58
C GLY A 55 8.12 3.55 -8.53
N GLU A 56 7.58 3.94 -9.69
CA GLU A 56 6.40 4.80 -9.80
C GLU A 56 5.17 4.02 -10.27
N PHE A 57 4.09 4.12 -9.52
CA PHE A 57 2.89 3.30 -9.71
C PHE A 57 1.61 4.13 -9.59
N TYR A 58 0.52 3.64 -10.17
CA TYR A 58 -0.78 4.28 -10.12
C TYR A 58 -1.65 3.73 -8.99
N ARG A 59 -2.70 4.46 -8.65
CA ARG A 59 -3.66 4.03 -7.62
C ARG A 59 -4.42 2.80 -8.13
N GLY A 60 -4.67 1.83 -7.26
CA GLY A 60 -5.35 0.59 -7.65
C GLY A 60 -4.44 -0.47 -8.30
N ASP A 61 -3.18 -0.15 -8.56
CA ASP A 61 -2.23 -1.09 -9.17
C ASP A 61 -2.00 -2.32 -8.28
N THR A 62 -1.89 -3.48 -8.92
CA THR A 62 -1.34 -4.71 -8.31
C THR A 62 -0.09 -5.11 -9.09
N VAL A 63 1.07 -4.93 -8.46
CA VAL A 63 2.38 -5.03 -9.12
C VAL A 63 3.35 -5.86 -8.31
N THR A 64 4.32 -6.47 -8.99
CA THR A 64 5.41 -7.21 -8.33
C THR A 64 6.68 -6.37 -8.34
N LEU A 65 7.13 -6.00 -7.14
CA LEU A 65 8.40 -5.33 -6.93
C LEU A 65 9.54 -6.35 -7.02
N ASN A 66 10.53 -6.06 -7.85
CA ASN A 66 11.76 -6.86 -7.97
C ASN A 66 12.88 -6.12 -7.24
N ILE A 67 13.38 -6.69 -6.14
CA ILE A 67 14.41 -6.06 -5.31
C ILE A 67 15.71 -6.87 -5.43
N ASN A 68 16.76 -6.23 -5.94
CA ASN A 68 18.09 -6.81 -5.98
C ASN A 68 18.79 -6.57 -4.64
N LEU A 69 19.40 -7.61 -4.08
CA LEU A 69 20.21 -7.51 -2.86
C LEU A 69 21.68 -7.65 -3.22
N MET A 70 22.54 -6.85 -2.60
CA MET A 70 23.99 -6.93 -2.77
C MET A 70 24.67 -6.87 -1.41
N ASN A 71 25.59 -7.80 -1.14
CA ASN A 71 26.40 -7.74 0.06
C ASN A 71 27.60 -6.82 -0.16
N ARG A 72 27.62 -5.72 0.59
CA ARG A 72 28.69 -4.71 0.62
C ARG A 72 29.51 -4.78 1.92
N GLY A 73 29.37 -5.88 2.66
CA GLY A 73 30.14 -6.15 3.87
C GLY A 73 31.63 -6.13 3.60
N LEU A 74 32.41 -5.61 4.53
CA LEU A 74 33.86 -5.48 4.39
C LEU A 74 34.54 -5.94 5.68
N ILE A 75 35.74 -6.48 5.53
CA ILE A 75 36.67 -6.63 6.64
C ILE A 75 37.22 -5.25 6.97
N THR A 76 37.02 -4.80 8.21
CA THR A 76 37.43 -3.48 8.69
C THR A 76 38.71 -3.51 9.50
N GLY A 77 39.14 -4.70 9.94
CA GLY A 77 40.39 -4.87 10.65
C GLY A 77 40.70 -6.33 10.93
N PHE A 78 41.93 -6.56 11.41
CA PHE A 78 42.40 -7.85 11.85
C PHE A 78 43.26 -7.65 13.10
N LYS A 79 43.18 -8.60 14.02
CA LYS A 79 44.04 -8.66 15.20
C LYS A 79 44.59 -10.07 15.34
N SER A 80 45.92 -10.18 15.48
CA SER A 80 46.55 -11.42 15.89
C SER A 80 46.44 -11.52 17.41
N GLU A 81 45.82 -12.60 17.89
CA GLU A 81 45.61 -12.86 19.32
C GLU A 81 46.78 -13.67 19.91
N GLN A 82 47.37 -14.56 19.10
CA GLN A 82 48.48 -15.41 19.52
C GLN A 82 49.70 -15.26 18.61
N SER A 83 50.87 -15.08 19.23
CA SER A 83 52.16 -15.17 18.53
C SER A 83 52.58 -16.64 18.43
N ILE A 84 52.86 -17.09 17.21
CA ILE A 84 53.32 -18.47 16.93
C ILE A 84 54.83 -18.55 16.85
N ASP A 85 55.40 -19.74 17.08
CA ASP A 85 56.80 -20.00 16.74
C ASP A 85 56.91 -20.29 15.23
N PRO A 86 57.58 -19.44 14.44
CA PRO A 86 57.71 -19.65 12.99
C PRO A 86 58.53 -20.90 12.63
N ALA A 87 59.19 -21.56 13.59
CA ALA A 87 59.83 -22.87 13.36
C ALA A 87 58.83 -24.03 13.36
N ILE A 88 57.62 -23.85 13.92
CA ILE A 88 56.61 -24.90 14.06
C ILE A 88 55.64 -24.85 12.88
N LYS A 89 55.82 -25.77 11.93
CA LYS A 89 54.98 -25.87 10.72
C LYS A 89 53.49 -26.11 11.02
N LEU A 90 53.18 -26.85 12.09
CA LEU A 90 51.80 -27.12 12.50
C LEU A 90 51.08 -25.81 12.85
N GLU A 91 51.66 -24.99 13.73
CA GLU A 91 51.11 -23.68 14.11
C GLU A 91 50.93 -22.77 12.89
N GLN A 92 51.89 -22.75 11.96
CA GLN A 92 51.75 -21.99 10.71
C GLN A 92 50.55 -22.45 9.88
N LYS A 93 50.35 -23.76 9.75
CA LYS A 93 49.21 -24.31 9.00
C LYS A 93 47.87 -24.04 9.69
N LEU A 94 47.79 -24.22 11.01
CA LEU A 94 46.58 -23.93 11.78
C LEU A 94 46.22 -22.46 11.70
N GLN A 95 47.18 -21.57 11.95
CA GLN A 95 47.04 -20.13 11.83
C GLN A 95 46.55 -19.69 10.43
N GLN A 96 47.16 -20.24 9.35
CA GLN A 96 46.75 -19.92 7.99
C GLN A 96 45.35 -20.44 7.66
N THR A 97 45.00 -21.62 8.19
CA THR A 97 43.67 -22.21 8.01
C THR A 97 42.62 -21.35 8.70
N GLU A 98 42.87 -20.92 9.94
CA GLU A 98 41.95 -20.07 10.69
C GLU A 98 41.76 -18.73 10.00
N MET A 99 42.83 -18.09 9.52
CA MET A 99 42.75 -16.86 8.73
C MET A 99 41.84 -17.02 7.50
N ASN A 100 41.87 -18.18 6.82
CA ASN A 100 41.01 -18.43 5.65
C ASN A 100 39.53 -18.57 6.01
N TYR A 101 39.23 -19.11 7.20
CA TYR A 101 37.86 -19.19 7.72
C TYR A 101 37.38 -17.83 8.25
N GLU A 102 38.22 -17.12 9.00
CA GLU A 102 37.94 -15.77 9.51
C GLU A 102 37.64 -14.78 8.36
N ALA A 103 38.31 -14.93 7.21
CA ALA A 103 38.04 -14.12 6.02
C ALA A 103 36.60 -14.24 5.50
N GLN A 104 35.87 -15.31 5.85
CA GLN A 104 34.49 -15.54 5.44
C GLN A 104 33.46 -14.79 6.30
N LYS A 105 33.89 -14.11 7.38
CA LYS A 105 33.04 -13.34 8.31
C LYS A 105 32.11 -12.32 7.64
N THR A 106 32.47 -11.84 6.45
CA THR A 106 31.65 -10.90 5.68
C THR A 106 30.52 -11.54 4.89
N THR A 107 30.42 -12.86 4.88
CA THR A 107 29.38 -13.60 4.14
C THR A 107 28.06 -13.53 4.88
N ALA A 108 27.01 -13.09 4.20
CA ALA A 108 25.64 -13.23 4.70
C ALA A 108 25.10 -14.59 4.28
N ILE A 109 24.63 -15.38 5.23
CA ILE A 109 24.24 -16.78 5.02
C ILE A 109 22.73 -16.92 5.20
N GLY A 110 22.06 -17.50 4.19
CA GLY A 110 20.62 -17.79 4.28
C GLY A 110 19.76 -16.55 4.53
N ILE A 111 19.92 -15.54 3.68
CA ILE A 111 19.15 -14.29 3.75
C ILE A 111 17.68 -14.58 3.51
N VAL A 112 16.86 -14.20 4.48
CA VAL A 112 15.40 -14.15 4.40
C VAL A 112 14.97 -12.69 4.43
N ALA A 113 14.23 -12.28 3.41
CA ALA A 113 13.70 -10.94 3.23
C ALA A 113 12.20 -10.89 3.51
N VAL A 114 11.75 -9.92 4.29
CA VAL A 114 10.34 -9.67 4.57
C VAL A 114 10.05 -8.20 4.28
N LEU A 115 9.08 -7.95 3.40
CA LEU A 115 8.63 -6.60 3.08
C LEU A 115 7.39 -6.25 3.89
N ILE A 116 7.40 -5.09 4.53
CA ILE A 116 6.34 -4.61 5.41
C ILE A 116 5.95 -3.20 4.97
N SER A 117 4.66 -2.94 4.85
CA SER A 117 4.12 -1.59 4.72
C SER A 117 3.53 -1.15 6.06
N LEU A 118 3.90 0.05 6.51
CA LEU A 118 3.20 0.72 7.61
C LEU A 118 2.05 1.60 7.11
N ASP A 119 1.99 1.85 5.79
CA ASP A 119 0.91 2.59 5.16
C ASP A 119 -0.25 1.63 4.81
N PRO A 120 -1.47 1.82 5.35
CA PRO A 120 -2.62 0.98 5.03
C PRO A 120 -3.07 1.04 3.57
N ALA A 121 -2.67 2.08 2.81
CA ALA A 121 -2.93 2.22 1.39
C ALA A 121 -2.09 1.26 0.54
N VAL A 122 -0.99 0.71 1.07
CA VAL A 122 -0.15 -0.26 0.35
C VAL A 122 -0.17 -1.59 1.09
N LYS A 123 -0.75 -2.61 0.46
CA LYS A 123 -0.85 -3.96 1.03
C LYS A 123 0.19 -4.88 0.41
N ILE A 124 0.99 -5.52 1.25
CA ILE A 124 1.90 -6.58 0.82
C ILE A 124 1.12 -7.90 0.70
N LYS A 125 1.21 -8.57 -0.44
CA LYS A 125 0.50 -9.83 -0.73
C LYS A 125 1.39 -11.06 -0.62
N THR A 126 2.70 -10.86 -0.74
CA THR A 126 3.70 -11.93 -0.66
C THR A 126 4.20 -12.09 0.77
N GLY A 127 4.53 -13.32 1.15
CA GLY A 127 5.21 -13.62 2.42
C GLY A 127 6.73 -13.41 2.35
N PRO A 128 7.49 -13.98 3.32
CA PRO A 128 8.95 -13.97 3.29
C PRO A 128 9.52 -14.54 1.98
N GLN A 129 10.66 -14.01 1.54
CA GLN A 129 11.40 -14.44 0.35
C GLN A 129 12.82 -14.85 0.73
N GLU A 130 13.30 -15.95 0.17
CA GLU A 130 14.69 -16.38 0.36
C GLU A 130 15.58 -15.78 -0.73
N ALA A 131 16.73 -15.27 -0.34
CA ALA A 131 17.74 -14.72 -1.25
C ALA A 131 19.06 -15.51 -1.24
N GLY A 132 19.09 -16.65 -0.53
CA GLY A 132 20.27 -17.49 -0.40
C GLY A 132 21.40 -16.80 0.38
N SER A 133 22.64 -17.16 0.08
CA SER A 133 23.83 -16.60 0.72
C SER A 133 24.56 -15.67 -0.25
N LEU A 134 25.07 -14.55 0.26
CA LEU A 134 25.83 -13.58 -0.53
C LEU A 134 27.21 -13.38 0.10
N VAL A 135 28.26 -13.71 -0.64
CA VAL A 135 29.63 -13.30 -0.26
C VAL A 135 29.82 -11.81 -0.49
N SER A 136 30.83 -11.22 0.14
CA SER A 136 31.14 -9.80 -0.08
C SER A 136 31.35 -9.50 -1.57
N GLY A 137 30.67 -8.45 -2.05
CA GLY A 137 30.69 -8.01 -3.45
C GLY A 137 29.69 -8.74 -4.35
N GLN A 138 29.04 -9.81 -3.88
CA GLN A 138 28.04 -10.54 -4.64
C GLN A 138 26.67 -9.85 -4.57
N GLN A 139 25.89 -10.03 -5.63
CA GLN A 139 24.47 -9.70 -5.68
C GLN A 139 23.63 -10.95 -5.96
N THR A 140 22.34 -10.87 -5.66
CA THR A 140 21.37 -11.93 -6.00
C THR A 140 21.37 -12.23 -7.49
N GLU A 141 21.34 -13.52 -7.86
CA GLU A 141 21.19 -13.96 -9.25
C GLU A 141 19.78 -13.64 -9.78
N GLU A 142 18.77 -13.90 -8.95
CA GLU A 142 17.39 -13.52 -9.18
C GLU A 142 16.92 -12.56 -8.07
N PRO A 143 16.31 -11.41 -8.43
CA PRO A 143 15.76 -10.48 -7.45
C PRO A 143 14.68 -11.14 -6.57
N VAL A 144 14.60 -10.75 -5.30
CA VAL A 144 13.47 -11.14 -4.46
C VAL A 144 12.22 -10.39 -4.90
N GLN A 145 11.09 -11.09 -4.92
CA GLN A 145 9.85 -10.60 -5.52
C GLN A 145 8.75 -10.40 -4.48
N PHE A 146 8.19 -9.19 -4.43
CA PHE A 146 7.09 -8.87 -3.53
C PHE A 146 5.92 -8.27 -4.31
N THR A 147 4.80 -8.97 -4.34
CA THR A 147 3.56 -8.44 -4.90
C THR A 147 2.90 -7.51 -3.90
N ILE A 148 2.55 -6.31 -4.36
CA ILE A 148 1.85 -5.29 -3.60
C ILE A 148 0.53 -4.92 -4.29
N GLU A 149 -0.42 -4.43 -3.52
CA GLU A 149 -1.66 -3.82 -3.98
C GLU A 149 -1.73 -2.40 -3.42
N ILE A 150 -1.86 -1.41 -4.31
CA ILE A 150 -2.01 0.00 -3.96
C ILE A 150 -3.51 0.31 -3.97
N ALA A 151 -4.01 0.94 -2.91
CA ALA A 151 -5.42 1.30 -2.81
C ALA A 151 -5.81 2.33 -3.88
N LYS A 152 -7.06 2.27 -4.34
CA LYS A 152 -7.61 3.25 -5.32
C LYS A 152 -7.63 4.69 -4.78
N ASN A 153 -7.69 4.84 -3.46
CA ASN A 153 -7.65 6.12 -2.77
C ASN A 153 -6.31 6.36 -2.07
N ALA A 154 -5.24 5.69 -2.50
CA ALA A 154 -3.91 5.92 -1.95
C ALA A 154 -3.50 7.38 -2.19
N PRO A 155 -3.01 8.12 -1.17
CA PRO A 155 -2.44 9.44 -1.38
C PRO A 155 -1.26 9.37 -2.35
N ALA A 156 -1.11 10.35 -3.24
CA ALA A 156 0.08 10.44 -4.07
C ALA A 156 1.35 10.74 -3.24
N GLY A 157 2.50 10.47 -3.83
CA GLY A 157 3.82 10.70 -3.22
C GLY A 157 4.51 9.43 -2.74
N VAL A 158 5.45 9.59 -1.81
CA VAL A 158 6.34 8.50 -1.38
C VAL A 158 5.76 7.71 -0.21
N HIS A 159 5.58 6.42 -0.44
CA HIS A 159 5.16 5.40 0.52
C HIS A 159 6.38 4.54 0.90
N PRO A 160 6.97 4.72 2.10
CA PRO A 160 8.15 3.97 2.51
C PRO A 160 7.78 2.52 2.89
N LEU A 161 8.39 1.55 2.24
CA LEU A 161 8.29 0.13 2.59
C LEU A 161 9.51 -0.30 3.40
N MET A 162 9.29 -1.04 4.47
CA MET A 162 10.36 -1.59 5.31
C MET A 162 10.72 -2.99 4.84
N LEU A 163 11.94 -3.14 4.34
CA LEU A 163 12.53 -4.43 4.02
C LEU A 163 13.36 -4.90 5.22
N SER A 164 12.84 -5.87 5.95
CA SER A 164 13.53 -6.53 7.06
C SER A 164 14.28 -7.75 6.54
N LEU A 165 15.59 -7.78 6.75
CA LEU A 165 16.47 -8.88 6.40
C LEU A 165 16.88 -9.63 7.66
N LEU A 166 16.85 -10.95 7.60
CA LEU A 166 17.41 -11.85 8.60
C LEU A 166 18.41 -12.77 7.91
N TYR A 167 19.61 -12.87 8.46
CA TYR A 167 20.64 -13.75 7.92
C TYR A 167 21.61 -14.19 9.00
N GLY A 168 22.21 -15.35 8.81
CA GLY A 168 23.33 -15.81 9.62
C GLY A 168 24.64 -15.20 9.14
N TYR A 169 25.62 -15.13 10.03
CA TYR A 169 27.00 -14.84 9.68
C TYR A 169 27.94 -15.55 10.66
N GLN A 170 29.15 -15.89 10.20
CA GLN A 170 30.16 -16.48 11.07
C GLN A 170 30.75 -15.38 11.96
N GLU A 171 30.50 -15.45 13.26
CA GLU A 171 31.04 -14.50 14.22
C GLU A 171 32.49 -14.83 14.57
N ASN A 172 32.82 -16.12 14.68
CA ASN A 172 34.20 -16.54 14.93
C ASN A 172 34.44 -17.97 14.43
N VAL A 173 35.70 -18.31 14.17
CA VAL A 173 36.17 -19.69 14.00
C VAL A 173 37.22 -20.02 15.07
N GLN A 174 37.36 -21.31 15.35
CA GLN A 174 38.46 -21.89 16.11
C GLN A 174 39.00 -23.10 15.34
N ILE A 175 40.31 -23.25 15.28
CA ILE A 175 40.95 -24.40 14.60
C ILE A 175 42.01 -25.03 15.48
N SER A 176 41.92 -26.35 15.63
CA SER A 176 42.90 -27.18 16.33
C SER A 176 43.30 -28.40 15.49
N GLY A 177 44.42 -29.04 15.83
CA GLY A 177 44.88 -30.26 15.16
C GLY A 177 46.16 -30.81 15.79
N GLU A 178 46.46 -32.09 15.56
CA GLU A 178 47.50 -32.79 16.32
C GLU A 178 48.90 -32.76 15.67
N ASN A 179 49.01 -33.10 14.38
CA ASN A 179 50.31 -33.24 13.71
C ASN A 179 50.30 -32.68 12.29
N GLU A 180 51.45 -32.18 11.86
CA GLU A 180 51.68 -31.78 10.47
C GLU A 180 52.27 -32.93 9.65
N THR A 181 51.71 -33.17 8.47
CA THR A 181 52.18 -34.17 7.49
C THR A 181 52.24 -33.56 6.08
N ASP A 182 52.90 -34.27 5.16
CA ASP A 182 52.96 -33.91 3.74
C ASP A 182 51.56 -33.82 3.09
N LEU A 183 50.54 -34.45 3.69
CA LEU A 183 49.15 -34.45 3.22
C LEU A 183 48.28 -33.37 3.90
N GLY A 184 48.77 -32.69 4.95
CA GLY A 184 47.99 -31.72 5.72
C GLY A 184 48.14 -31.87 7.23
N VAL A 185 47.25 -31.25 7.99
CA VAL A 185 47.15 -31.40 9.46
C VAL A 185 46.28 -32.62 9.77
N THR A 186 46.72 -33.50 10.66
CA THR A 186 45.92 -34.65 11.14
C THR A 186 44.97 -34.21 12.24
N ASP A 187 43.81 -34.86 12.32
CA ASP A 187 42.78 -34.61 13.35
C ASP A 187 42.41 -33.12 13.44
N LEU A 188 42.31 -32.48 12.26
CA LEU A 188 41.91 -31.08 12.15
C LEU A 188 40.46 -30.92 12.60
N GLU A 189 40.25 -30.19 13.68
CA GLU A 189 38.92 -29.81 14.17
C GLU A 189 38.66 -28.34 13.84
N VAL A 190 37.43 -28.05 13.38
CA VAL A 190 37.00 -26.68 13.03
C VAL A 190 35.72 -26.37 13.80
N GLY A 191 35.84 -25.47 14.78
CA GLY A 191 34.71 -24.93 15.54
C GLY A 191 34.20 -23.65 14.90
N LEU A 192 32.96 -23.65 14.39
CA LEU A 192 32.35 -22.47 13.79
C LEU A 192 31.28 -21.90 14.72
N TRP A 193 31.37 -20.61 15.03
CA TRP A 193 30.33 -19.89 15.76
C TRP A 193 29.57 -18.98 14.80
N TYR A 194 28.28 -19.26 14.64
CA TYR A 194 27.35 -18.42 13.88
C TYR A 194 26.45 -17.59 14.79
N GLU A 195 26.16 -16.37 14.36
CA GLU A 195 25.13 -15.51 14.94
C GLU A 195 24.10 -15.12 13.88
N ILE A 196 22.93 -14.65 14.33
CA ILE A 196 21.88 -14.12 13.47
C ILE A 196 21.93 -12.60 13.54
N MET A 197 21.92 -11.97 12.37
CA MET A 197 21.82 -10.52 12.22
C MET A 197 20.46 -10.15 11.64
N SER A 198 19.92 -9.04 12.13
CA SER A 198 18.74 -8.38 11.55
C SER A 198 19.14 -7.02 11.00
N GLN A 199 18.77 -6.76 9.75
CA GLN A 199 19.05 -5.49 9.07
C GLN A 199 17.78 -4.96 8.41
N ASN A 200 17.41 -3.72 8.74
CA ASN A 200 16.25 -3.04 8.17
C ASN A 200 16.69 -2.03 7.12
N LEU A 201 16.04 -2.08 5.95
CA LEU A 201 16.24 -1.18 4.83
C LEU A 201 14.91 -0.54 4.44
N THR A 202 14.95 0.65 3.85
CA THR A 202 13.74 1.33 3.36
C THR A 202 13.74 1.34 1.85
N ILE A 203 12.65 0.85 1.26
CA ILE A 203 12.41 0.86 -0.18
C ILE A 203 11.35 1.93 -0.46
N PRO A 204 11.68 3.02 -1.17
CA PRO A 204 10.68 4.02 -1.53
C PRO A 204 9.78 3.48 -2.63
N LEU A 205 8.47 3.54 -2.41
CA LEU A 205 7.44 3.34 -3.43
C LEU A 205 6.83 4.69 -3.76
N MET A 206 6.72 5.08 -5.02
CA MET A 206 6.09 6.33 -5.42
C MET A 206 4.72 6.05 -6.03
N VAL A 207 3.67 6.62 -5.45
CA VAL A 207 2.34 6.67 -6.05
C VAL A 207 2.26 7.97 -6.85
N LYS A 208 1.92 7.86 -8.14
CA LYS A 208 1.85 8.99 -9.06
C LYS A 208 0.71 9.94 -8.68
N ASP A 209 0.93 11.21 -8.99
CA ASP A 209 -0.11 12.23 -8.96
C ASP A 209 -1.15 11.89 -10.02
N GLU A 210 -2.43 11.92 -9.66
CA GLU A 210 -3.55 11.67 -10.56
C GLU A 210 -4.70 12.63 -10.28
N ALA A 211 -5.58 12.82 -11.26
CA ALA A 211 -6.87 13.45 -11.00
C ALA A 211 -7.81 12.41 -10.38
N ASP A 212 -8.55 12.82 -9.36
CA ASP A 212 -9.49 11.95 -8.65
C ASP A 212 -10.70 12.77 -8.23
N PHE A 213 -11.88 12.16 -8.15
CA PHE A 213 -13.14 12.89 -8.04
C PHE A 213 -14.07 12.27 -7.02
N GLU A 214 -14.69 13.13 -6.23
CA GLU A 214 -15.69 12.74 -5.24
C GLU A 214 -16.95 13.60 -5.34
N VAL A 215 -18.10 13.00 -5.01
CA VAL A 215 -19.35 13.74 -4.82
C VAL A 215 -19.36 14.33 -3.42
N VAL A 216 -19.35 15.66 -3.32
CA VAL A 216 -19.32 16.38 -2.04
C VAL A 216 -20.66 17.05 -1.70
N GLY A 217 -21.61 17.07 -2.64
CA GLY A 217 -22.91 17.68 -2.45
C GLY A 217 -23.94 17.16 -3.42
N ILE A 218 -25.17 16.96 -2.93
CA ILE A 218 -26.30 16.50 -3.72
C ILE A 218 -27.51 17.34 -3.32
N SER A 219 -28.23 17.88 -4.29
CA SER A 219 -29.50 18.56 -4.04
C SER A 219 -30.49 18.28 -5.17
N GLY A 220 -31.75 18.04 -4.80
CA GLY A 220 -32.83 17.72 -5.73
C GLY A 220 -33.95 16.99 -4.99
N ASN A 221 -35.20 17.27 -5.33
CA ASN A 221 -36.36 16.64 -4.70
C ASN A 221 -36.86 15.49 -5.58
N MET A 222 -36.46 14.26 -5.25
CA MET A 222 -36.83 13.06 -6.00
C MET A 222 -38.21 12.58 -5.58
N VAL A 223 -39.26 13.03 -6.28
CA VAL A 223 -40.65 12.62 -6.01
C VAL A 223 -41.09 11.61 -7.06
N ALA A 224 -41.68 10.50 -6.61
CA ALA A 224 -42.20 9.46 -7.50
C ALA A 224 -43.28 10.02 -8.45
N GLY A 225 -43.16 9.68 -9.74
CA GLY A 225 -44.06 10.13 -10.80
C GLY A 225 -43.75 11.51 -11.39
N GLU A 226 -42.72 12.21 -10.90
CA GLU A 226 -42.39 13.56 -11.35
C GLU A 226 -41.02 13.63 -12.05
N GLU A 227 -40.85 14.66 -12.88
CA GLU A 227 -39.52 15.08 -13.36
C GLU A 227 -38.79 15.83 -12.26
N CYS A 228 -37.50 15.58 -12.11
CA CYS A 228 -36.64 16.13 -11.08
C CYS A 228 -35.33 16.64 -11.68
N LEU A 229 -34.94 17.85 -11.30
CA LEU A 229 -33.59 18.36 -11.54
C LEU A 229 -32.68 17.95 -10.38
N LEU A 230 -31.71 17.09 -10.69
CA LEU A 230 -30.65 16.67 -9.79
C LEU A 230 -29.42 17.56 -10.00
N TYR A 231 -28.95 18.17 -8.92
CA TYR A 231 -27.69 18.90 -8.89
C TYR A 231 -26.68 18.10 -8.08
N VAL A 232 -25.56 17.76 -8.71
CA VAL A 232 -24.47 17.01 -8.08
C VAL A 232 -23.22 17.86 -8.11
N THR A 233 -22.62 18.07 -6.95
CA THR A 233 -21.36 18.79 -6.79
C THR A 233 -20.22 17.79 -6.75
N TYR A 234 -19.39 17.80 -7.79
CA TYR A 234 -18.16 17.02 -7.86
C TYR A 234 -16.99 17.88 -7.43
N LYS A 235 -16.03 17.29 -6.72
CA LYS A 235 -14.78 17.92 -6.33
C LYS A 235 -13.60 17.13 -6.89
N ASN A 236 -12.62 17.81 -7.48
CA ASN A 236 -11.34 17.20 -7.79
C ASN A 236 -10.55 17.08 -6.48
N VAL A 237 -10.38 15.86 -5.98
CA VAL A 237 -9.61 15.55 -4.76
C VAL A 237 -8.20 15.04 -5.07
N GLY A 238 -7.88 14.85 -6.35
CA GLY A 238 -6.55 14.49 -6.82
C GLY A 238 -5.58 15.68 -6.88
N GLU A 239 -4.34 15.40 -7.25
CA GLU A 239 -3.24 16.37 -7.28
C GLU A 239 -3.10 17.08 -8.62
N LEU A 240 -3.69 16.54 -9.69
CA LEU A 240 -3.60 17.09 -11.04
C LEU A 240 -4.86 17.86 -11.45
N PRO A 241 -4.72 19.00 -12.15
CA PRO A 241 -5.84 19.68 -12.78
C PRO A 241 -6.36 18.89 -13.97
N VAL A 242 -7.62 19.13 -14.33
CA VAL A 242 -8.25 18.54 -15.53
C VAL A 242 -8.95 19.60 -16.38
N THR A 243 -9.07 19.32 -17.68
CA THR A 243 -9.82 20.14 -18.63
C THR A 243 -10.88 19.32 -19.36
N ASP A 244 -11.79 20.01 -20.07
CA ASP A 244 -12.88 19.40 -20.85
C ASP A 244 -13.72 18.33 -20.10
N ALA A 245 -13.90 18.51 -18.78
CA ALA A 245 -14.55 17.52 -17.95
C ALA A 245 -16.07 17.46 -18.22
N THR A 246 -16.55 16.27 -18.56
CA THR A 246 -17.95 15.95 -18.80
C THR A 246 -18.35 14.76 -17.94
N VAL A 247 -19.35 14.97 -17.08
CA VAL A 247 -19.92 13.91 -16.25
C VAL A 247 -20.94 13.14 -17.07
N ARG A 248 -20.92 11.82 -16.98
CA ARG A 248 -21.97 10.93 -17.49
C ARG A 248 -22.59 10.14 -16.35
N ILE A 249 -23.91 10.04 -16.32
CA ILE A 249 -24.64 9.20 -15.37
C ILE A 249 -25.19 7.95 -16.03
N SER A 250 -25.17 6.83 -15.31
CA SER A 250 -25.82 5.59 -15.71
C SER A 250 -27.02 5.35 -14.78
N VAL A 251 -28.22 5.61 -15.30
CA VAL A 251 -29.48 5.42 -14.57
C VAL A 251 -30.13 4.08 -14.90
N SER A 252 -30.84 3.53 -13.93
CA SER A 252 -31.65 2.32 -14.05
C SER A 252 -32.94 2.52 -13.27
N ASP A 253 -33.89 1.59 -13.41
CA ASP A 253 -35.18 1.64 -12.72
C ASP A 253 -35.00 1.98 -11.22
N PRO A 254 -35.76 2.96 -10.69
CA PRO A 254 -36.93 3.61 -11.27
C PRO A 254 -36.63 4.93 -12.03
N PHE A 255 -35.36 5.23 -12.32
CA PHE A 255 -34.96 6.47 -12.97
C PHE A 255 -34.77 6.31 -14.47
N SER A 256 -35.17 7.33 -15.21
CA SER A 256 -34.89 7.49 -16.64
C SER A 256 -34.45 8.92 -16.93
N THR A 257 -33.63 9.11 -17.97
CA THR A 257 -33.22 10.43 -18.45
C THR A 257 -33.11 10.40 -19.97
N THR A 258 -33.35 11.56 -20.61
CA THR A 258 -33.01 11.80 -22.01
C THR A 258 -31.70 12.54 -22.19
N ASP A 259 -31.12 13.02 -21.09
CA ASP A 259 -29.86 13.77 -21.04
C ASP A 259 -29.00 13.22 -19.89
N ASP A 260 -28.10 12.29 -20.23
CA ASP A 260 -27.25 11.57 -19.28
C ASP A 260 -25.88 12.23 -19.08
N GLN A 261 -25.64 13.41 -19.67
CA GLN A 261 -24.34 14.08 -19.68
C GLN A 261 -24.43 15.52 -19.18
N ALA A 262 -23.37 15.98 -18.51
CA ALA A 262 -23.26 17.36 -18.06
C ALA A 262 -21.81 17.84 -18.16
N PHE A 263 -21.58 18.88 -18.95
CA PHE A 263 -20.28 19.54 -19.04
C PHE A 263 -20.00 20.37 -17.78
N ILE A 264 -18.86 20.15 -17.15
CA ILE A 264 -18.43 20.83 -15.91
C ILE A 264 -17.12 21.62 -16.08
N GLY A 265 -16.48 21.57 -17.25
CA GLY A 265 -15.38 22.46 -17.62
C GLY A 265 -14.02 21.99 -17.10
N SER A 266 -13.20 22.93 -16.63
CA SER A 266 -11.90 22.63 -16.04
C SER A 266 -12.00 22.63 -14.52
N MET A 267 -11.20 21.78 -13.86
CA MET A 267 -11.17 21.70 -12.40
C MET A 267 -9.73 21.61 -11.92
N ALA A 268 -9.30 22.62 -11.17
CA ALA A 268 -8.04 22.56 -10.43
C ALA A 268 -8.14 21.59 -9.23
N PRO A 269 -7.01 21.14 -8.67
CA PRO A 269 -6.99 20.39 -7.41
C PRO A 269 -7.76 21.12 -6.31
N GLY A 270 -8.72 20.44 -5.69
CA GLY A 270 -9.60 20.98 -4.66
C GLY A 270 -10.81 21.78 -5.16
N GLU A 271 -10.91 22.08 -6.45
CA GLU A 271 -12.03 22.82 -7.04
C GLU A 271 -13.30 21.94 -7.12
N SER A 272 -14.47 22.58 -7.06
CA SER A 272 -15.76 21.91 -7.17
C SER A 272 -16.62 22.50 -8.28
N ALA A 273 -17.31 21.64 -9.01
CA ALA A 273 -18.20 22.00 -10.10
C ALA A 273 -19.56 21.29 -9.96
N ILE A 274 -20.62 21.93 -10.44
CA ILE A 274 -22.00 21.43 -10.32
C ILE A 274 -22.47 20.88 -11.66
N ALA A 275 -22.70 19.58 -11.72
CA ALA A 275 -23.40 18.91 -12.80
C ALA A 275 -24.92 18.94 -12.57
N LYS A 276 -25.70 19.08 -13.64
CA LYS A 276 -27.16 19.14 -13.60
C LYS A 276 -27.73 18.06 -14.49
N PHE A 277 -28.65 17.26 -13.96
CA PHE A 277 -29.31 16.18 -14.68
C PHE A 277 -30.82 16.29 -14.55
N ASN A 278 -31.55 16.10 -15.65
CA ASN A 278 -33.00 16.01 -15.63
C ASN A 278 -33.42 14.54 -15.59
N LEU A 279 -33.96 14.09 -14.47
CA LEU A 279 -34.38 12.71 -14.26
C LEU A 279 -35.91 12.63 -14.19
N LYS A 280 -36.47 11.53 -14.66
CA LYS A 280 -37.86 11.14 -14.41
C LYS A 280 -37.89 9.90 -13.54
N MET A 281 -38.66 9.95 -12.46
CA MET A 281 -38.88 8.82 -11.56
C MET A 281 -40.23 8.15 -11.84
N ASP A 282 -40.24 6.81 -11.88
CA ASP A 282 -41.46 6.01 -12.02
C ASP A 282 -42.47 6.30 -10.87
N GLU A 283 -43.77 6.29 -11.18
CA GLU A 283 -44.85 6.48 -10.19
C GLU A 283 -44.88 5.37 -9.12
N THR A 284 -44.41 4.18 -9.47
CA THR A 284 -44.35 3.00 -8.60
C THR A 284 -43.02 2.88 -7.84
N ALA A 285 -42.16 3.90 -7.93
CA ALA A 285 -40.88 3.94 -7.22
C ALA A 285 -41.08 3.80 -5.71
N THR A 286 -40.29 2.92 -5.10
CA THR A 286 -40.29 2.74 -3.64
C THR A 286 -39.47 3.85 -2.99
N THR A 287 -39.97 4.42 -1.89
CA THR A 287 -39.21 5.36 -1.06
C THR A 287 -38.01 4.67 -0.41
N LYS A 288 -36.79 4.93 -0.90
CA LYS A 288 -35.53 4.42 -0.36
C LYS A 288 -34.33 5.20 -0.92
N MET A 289 -33.14 4.93 -0.38
CA MET A 289 -31.88 5.39 -0.97
C MET A 289 -31.60 4.64 -2.27
N TYR A 290 -31.29 5.38 -3.33
CA TYR A 290 -30.83 4.82 -4.60
C TYR A 290 -29.41 5.30 -4.91
N GLY A 291 -28.61 4.42 -5.50
CA GLY A 291 -27.30 4.75 -6.04
C GLY A 291 -27.38 4.93 -7.55
N ILE A 292 -26.92 6.07 -8.05
CA ILE A 292 -26.71 6.33 -9.47
C ILE A 292 -25.20 6.30 -9.71
N ASN A 293 -24.77 5.50 -10.69
CA ASN A 293 -23.37 5.44 -11.09
C ASN A 293 -23.04 6.64 -11.97
N SER A 294 -21.86 7.20 -11.81
CA SER A 294 -21.38 8.33 -12.59
C SER A 294 -19.89 8.21 -12.87
N GLU A 295 -19.49 8.72 -14.02
CA GLU A 295 -18.10 8.73 -14.48
C GLU A 295 -17.82 10.10 -15.07
N ILE A 296 -16.58 10.58 -14.95
CA ILE A 296 -16.14 11.85 -15.52
C ILE A 296 -15.16 11.55 -16.63
N LYS A 297 -15.52 11.92 -17.86
CA LYS A 297 -14.56 11.98 -18.97
C LYS A 297 -13.85 13.34 -18.90
N TYR A 298 -12.54 13.37 -18.96
CA TYR A 298 -11.74 14.60 -18.91
C TYR A 298 -10.47 14.48 -19.75
N GLU A 299 -9.86 15.62 -20.07
CA GLU A 299 -8.54 15.72 -20.67
C GLU A 299 -7.50 15.91 -19.56
N ASP A 300 -6.49 15.05 -19.52
CA ASP A 300 -5.37 15.12 -18.57
C ASP A 300 -4.33 16.19 -18.96
N VAL A 301 -3.34 16.40 -18.10
CA VAL A 301 -2.29 17.41 -18.30
C VAL A 301 -1.43 17.18 -19.55
N ASP A 302 -1.43 15.96 -20.08
CA ASP A 302 -0.72 15.58 -21.30
C ASP A 302 -1.60 15.70 -22.57
N GLY A 303 -2.85 16.11 -22.41
CA GLY A 303 -3.81 16.26 -23.51
C GLY A 303 -4.52 14.97 -23.92
N HIS A 304 -4.49 13.93 -23.07
CA HIS A 304 -5.17 12.67 -23.35
C HIS A 304 -6.55 12.59 -22.68
N ASP A 305 -7.51 12.03 -23.42
CA ASP A 305 -8.83 11.68 -22.89
C ASP A 305 -8.72 10.53 -21.86
N ARG A 306 -9.23 10.78 -20.65
CA ARG A 306 -9.34 9.82 -19.54
C ARG A 306 -10.77 9.71 -19.05
N ILE A 307 -11.07 8.60 -18.38
CA ILE A 307 -12.35 8.36 -17.71
C ILE A 307 -12.02 8.02 -16.25
N SER A 308 -12.71 8.68 -15.32
CA SER A 308 -12.56 8.41 -13.89
C SER A 308 -13.02 7.00 -13.52
N ASP A 309 -12.65 6.57 -12.32
CA ASP A 309 -13.36 5.47 -11.66
C ASP A 309 -14.86 5.80 -11.48
N ASN A 310 -15.69 4.77 -11.28
CA ASN A 310 -17.12 4.96 -11.03
C ASN A 310 -17.37 5.62 -9.67
N ILE A 311 -18.03 6.77 -9.70
CA ILE A 311 -18.42 7.58 -8.55
C ILE A 311 -19.90 7.36 -8.28
N LYS A 312 -20.26 7.02 -7.04
CA LYS A 312 -21.66 6.76 -6.67
C LYS A 312 -22.34 8.01 -6.13
N ILE A 313 -23.39 8.45 -6.81
CA ILE A 313 -24.32 9.46 -6.32
C ILE A 313 -25.41 8.76 -5.51
N GLN A 314 -25.61 9.15 -4.25
CA GLN A 314 -26.66 8.58 -3.40
C GLN A 314 -27.80 9.57 -3.24
N VAL A 315 -28.98 9.21 -3.76
CA VAL A 315 -30.16 10.07 -3.71
C VAL A 315 -31.23 9.47 -2.79
N GLU A 316 -31.80 10.31 -1.92
CA GLU A 316 -32.97 9.96 -1.12
C GLU A 316 -34.25 10.28 -1.89
N THR A 317 -35.22 9.38 -1.85
CA THR A 317 -36.48 9.54 -2.58
C THR A 317 -37.62 9.83 -1.62
N LEU A 318 -38.57 10.64 -2.08
CA LEU A 318 -39.76 11.03 -1.34
C LEU A 318 -40.98 10.28 -1.88
N PRO A 319 -41.99 9.99 -1.03
CA PRO A 319 -43.21 9.35 -1.48
C PRO A 319 -43.95 10.19 -2.52
N ALA A 320 -44.69 9.54 -3.40
CA ALA A 320 -45.58 10.22 -4.35
C ALA A 320 -46.60 11.07 -3.57
N VAL A 321 -46.73 12.35 -3.94
CA VAL A 321 -47.83 13.18 -3.42
C VAL A 321 -49.13 12.65 -4.00
N SER A 322 -50.04 12.23 -3.14
CA SER A 322 -51.27 11.58 -3.57
C SER A 322 -52.10 12.53 -4.46
N THR A 323 -52.75 11.98 -5.50
CA THR A 323 -53.65 12.74 -6.37
C THR A 323 -54.74 13.47 -5.56
N ALA A 324 -55.20 12.86 -4.46
CA ALA A 324 -56.14 13.46 -3.53
C ALA A 324 -55.57 14.74 -2.86
N GLU A 325 -54.33 14.72 -2.37
CA GLU A 325 -53.70 15.92 -1.78
C GLU A 325 -53.48 17.03 -2.81
N LYS A 326 -53.05 16.69 -4.03
CA LYS A 326 -52.94 17.66 -5.14
C LYS A 326 -54.29 18.33 -5.43
N PHE A 327 -55.35 17.52 -5.52
CA PHE A 327 -56.71 18.04 -5.74
C PHE A 327 -57.23 18.86 -4.56
N MET A 328 -56.99 18.44 -3.31
CA MET A 328 -57.44 19.16 -2.12
C MET A 328 -56.79 20.53 -2.02
N ASN A 329 -55.50 20.66 -2.33
CA ASN A 329 -54.81 21.96 -2.34
C ASN A 329 -55.39 22.91 -3.40
N VAL A 330 -55.68 22.40 -4.61
CA VAL A 330 -56.35 23.19 -5.66
C VAL A 330 -57.78 23.56 -5.26
N LEU A 331 -58.52 22.63 -4.65
CA LEU A 331 -59.88 22.86 -4.19
C LEU A 331 -59.93 23.95 -3.11
N TRP A 332 -59.00 23.94 -2.15
CA TRP A 332 -58.90 24.96 -1.11
C TRP A 332 -58.57 26.34 -1.69
N ILE A 333 -57.67 26.44 -2.68
CA ILE A 333 -57.42 27.70 -3.39
C ILE A 333 -58.71 28.20 -4.06
N GLY A 334 -59.46 27.31 -4.71
CA GLY A 334 -60.76 27.62 -5.29
C GLY A 334 -61.78 28.12 -4.26
N VAL A 335 -61.87 27.46 -3.10
CA VAL A 335 -62.76 27.85 -2.00
C VAL A 335 -62.40 29.23 -1.43
N VAL A 336 -61.11 29.54 -1.26
CA VAL A 336 -60.65 30.86 -0.79
C VAL A 336 -61.00 31.95 -1.80
N ILE A 337 -60.81 31.70 -3.10
CA ILE A 337 -61.20 32.66 -4.15
C ILE A 337 -62.71 32.92 -4.12
N VAL A 338 -63.53 31.87 -4.00
CA VAL A 338 -65.00 32.01 -3.90
C VAL A 338 -65.40 32.79 -2.66
N LEU A 339 -64.78 32.52 -1.50
CA LEU A 339 -65.02 33.26 -0.27
C LEU A 339 -64.67 34.75 -0.43
N LEU A 340 -63.54 35.07 -1.06
CA LEU A 340 -63.15 36.47 -1.34
C LEU A 340 -64.14 37.16 -2.29
N ILE A 341 -64.65 36.45 -3.30
CA ILE A 341 -65.70 36.97 -4.20
C ILE A 341 -67.00 37.23 -3.43
N VAL A 342 -67.44 36.29 -2.60
CA VAL A 342 -68.67 36.44 -1.80
C VAL A 342 -68.54 37.59 -0.80
N ILE A 343 -67.38 37.71 -0.13
CA ILE A 343 -67.10 38.84 0.77
C ILE A 343 -67.10 40.16 -0.02
N GLY A 344 -66.46 40.20 -1.19
CA GLY A 344 -66.45 41.38 -2.06
C GLY A 344 -67.85 41.81 -2.53
N LEU A 345 -68.68 40.85 -2.93
CA LEU A 345 -70.08 41.08 -3.31
C LEU A 345 -70.94 41.50 -2.12
N GLY A 346 -70.71 40.91 -0.94
CA GLY A 346 -71.38 41.29 0.32
C GLY A 346 -71.07 42.71 0.76
N VAL A 347 -69.80 43.12 0.70
CA VAL A 347 -69.36 44.51 0.98
C VAL A 347 -69.95 45.49 -0.04
N ARG A 348 -70.02 45.12 -1.32
CA ARG A 348 -70.64 45.95 -2.36
C ARG A 348 -72.15 46.12 -2.15
N SER A 349 -72.84 45.04 -1.80
CA SER A 349 -74.28 45.05 -1.50
C SER A 349 -74.59 45.85 -0.22
N TYR A 350 -73.73 45.77 0.80
CA TYR A 350 -73.86 46.55 2.03
C TYR A 350 -73.68 48.06 1.78
N LYS A 351 -72.71 48.45 0.95
CA LYS A 351 -72.54 49.85 0.53
C LYS A 351 -73.74 50.39 -0.25
N ASN A 352 -74.32 49.61 -1.15
CA ASN A 352 -75.49 50.01 -1.93
C ASN A 352 -76.80 50.11 -1.13
N LYS A 353 -76.84 49.68 0.14
CA LYS A 353 -78.01 49.81 1.04
C LYS A 353 -77.92 51.02 1.97
N GLN A 354 -76.81 51.77 1.96
CA GLN A 354 -76.61 52.97 2.77
C GLN A 354 -76.62 54.28 1.96
N GLU A 355 -76.82 54.19 0.64
CA GLU A 355 -77.31 55.28 -0.21
C GLU A 355 -78.82 55.12 -0.42
#